data_AF-A0AAW4KWH3-F1
#
_entry.id   AF-A0AAW4KWH3-F1
#
_cell.length_a   1.000
_cell.length_b   1.000
_cell.length_c   1.000
_cell.angle_alpha   90.00
_cell.angle_beta   90.00
_cell.angle_gamma   90.00
#
_symmetry.space_group_name_H-M   'P 1'
#
loop_
_entity.id
_entity.type
_entity.pdbx_description
1 polymer ?
#
loop_
_entity_poly.entity_id
_entity_poly.type
_entity_poly.pdbx_seq_one_letter_code
_entity_poly.pdbx_strand_id
1 'polypeptide(L)'
;CFPPGEPLLLGTQALMEKIFSEFTFDAEATQVATPLVEVLERRRGVCQDFAHLMLACLRSRGLAARYISGYLLTQPPPGQPRLIGADASHAWVSVFCPVSGWVDFDPTNNVQPA
;
A
#
# COMPACT_ATOMS: atom_id res chain seq x y z
N CYS A 1 4.48 1.24 14.09
CA CYS A 1 4.76 2.13 12.95
C CYS A 1 4.79 3.62 13.30
N PHE A 2 4.17 4.13 14.38
CA PHE A 2 4.19 5.57 14.68
C PHE A 2 4.52 5.87 16.15
N PRO A 3 5.80 5.74 16.56
CA PRO A 3 6.20 6.16 17.89
C PRO A 3 6.07 7.68 18.06
N PRO A 4 5.85 8.19 19.28
CA PRO A 4 5.81 9.64 19.54
C PRO A 4 7.11 10.32 19.08
N GLY A 5 6.99 11.46 18.41
CA GLY A 5 8.14 12.25 17.94
C GLY A 5 8.70 11.85 16.57
N GLU A 6 8.25 10.74 15.99
CA GLU A 6 8.70 10.29 14.67
C GLU A 6 8.07 11.12 13.53
N PRO A 7 8.84 11.47 12.48
CA PRO A 7 8.28 12.06 11.27
C PRO A 7 7.16 11.22 10.65
N LEU A 8 6.06 11.89 10.25
CA LEU A 8 4.87 11.23 9.70
C LEU A 8 5.17 10.30 8.53
N LEU A 9 6.04 10.71 7.60
CA LEU A 9 6.39 9.92 6.42
C LEU A 9 7.20 8.68 6.78
N LEU A 10 8.08 8.74 7.80
CA LEU A 10 8.82 7.57 8.29
C LEU A 10 7.86 6.57 8.94
N GLY A 11 6.89 7.05 9.72
CA GLY A 11 5.87 6.16 10.27
C GLY A 11 4.95 5.53 9.23
N THR A 12 4.69 6.26 8.14
CA THR A 12 3.92 5.77 6.99
C THR A 12 4.70 4.73 6.20
N GLN A 13 6.00 4.95 5.98
CA GLN A 13 6.90 3.98 5.37
C GLN A 13 7.00 2.70 6.20
N ALA A 14 7.16 2.82 7.52
CA ALA A 14 7.20 1.66 8.41
C ALA A 14 5.87 0.87 8.44
N LEU A 15 4.74 1.52 8.14
CA LEU A 15 3.45 0.82 7.95
C LEU A 15 3.41 0.07 6.62
N MET A 16 3.87 0.68 5.53
CA MET A 16 4.00 0.05 4.21
C MET A 16 4.87 -1.21 4.30
N GLU A 17 6.07 -1.10 4.87
CA GLU A 17 7.02 -2.21 5.05
C GLU A 17 6.43 -3.35 5.88
N LYS A 18 5.67 -3.02 6.94
CA LYS A 18 4.97 -4.01 7.76
C LYS A 18 3.90 -4.76 6.99
N ILE A 19 3.09 -4.06 6.19
CA ILE A 19 2.06 -4.72 5.38
C ILE A 19 2.71 -5.62 4.33
N PHE A 20 3.72 -5.11 3.63
CA PHE A 20 4.47 -5.89 2.63
C PHE A 20 5.09 -7.17 3.20
N SER A 21 5.67 -7.09 4.41
CA SER A 21 6.34 -8.24 5.03
C SER A 21 5.39 -9.25 5.67
N GLU A 22 4.22 -8.81 6.15
CA GLU A 22 3.31 -9.67 6.91
C GLU A 22 2.11 -10.19 6.10
N PHE A 23 1.87 -9.66 4.91
CA PHE A 23 0.78 -10.05 4.05
C PHE A 23 1.32 -10.66 2.76
N THR A 24 0.69 -11.74 2.31
CA THR A 24 1.09 -12.44 1.08
C THR A 24 0.20 -12.03 -0.07
N PHE A 25 0.79 -11.57 -1.17
CA PHE A 25 0.04 -11.32 -2.40
C PHE A 25 -0.50 -12.62 -2.97
N ASP A 26 -1.80 -12.65 -3.24
CA ASP A 26 -2.51 -13.82 -3.76
C ASP A 26 -3.71 -13.38 -4.60
N ALA A 27 -3.62 -13.60 -5.91
CA ALA A 27 -4.65 -13.23 -6.89
C ALA A 27 -5.96 -14.02 -6.76
N GLU A 28 -5.95 -15.16 -6.04
CA GLU A 28 -7.13 -16.01 -5.86
C GLU A 28 -7.75 -15.87 -4.45
N ALA A 29 -7.10 -15.11 -3.55
CA ALA A 29 -7.51 -15.04 -2.14
C ALA A 29 -8.80 -14.26 -1.89
N THR A 30 -9.10 -13.27 -2.74
CA THR A 30 -10.13 -12.26 -2.46
C THR A 30 -10.92 -11.88 -3.71
N GLN A 31 -12.11 -11.34 -3.48
CA GLN A 31 -12.93 -10.66 -4.48
C GLN A 31 -13.11 -9.18 -4.10
N VAL A 32 -13.64 -8.37 -5.02
CA VAL A 32 -13.80 -6.92 -4.82
C VAL A 32 -14.56 -6.56 -3.53
N ALA A 33 -15.54 -7.38 -3.13
CA ALA A 33 -16.37 -7.15 -1.95
C ALA A 33 -15.83 -7.78 -0.65
N THR A 34 -14.59 -8.29 -0.64
CA THR A 34 -14.02 -8.93 0.54
C THR A 34 -13.91 -7.92 1.70
N PRO A 35 -14.50 -8.21 2.87
CA PRO A 35 -14.38 -7.35 4.03
C PRO A 35 -12.93 -7.21 4.48
N LEU A 36 -12.51 -6.01 4.88
CA LEU A 36 -11.14 -5.77 5.32
C LEU A 36 -10.74 -6.59 6.56
N VAL A 37 -11.71 -6.94 7.41
CA VAL A 37 -11.48 -7.82 8.57
C VAL A 37 -11.02 -9.21 8.14
N GLU A 38 -11.55 -9.74 7.03
CA GLU A 38 -11.16 -11.04 6.50
C GLU A 38 -9.73 -11.02 5.94
N VAL A 39 -9.36 -9.91 5.27
CA VAL A 39 -7.98 -9.68 4.81
C VAL A 39 -7.01 -9.65 6.00
N LEU A 40 -7.38 -8.94 7.07
CA LEU A 40 -6.58 -8.86 8.31
C LEU A 40 -6.37 -10.23 8.97
N GLU A 41 -7.42 -11.06 9.01
CA GLU A 41 -7.37 -12.41 9.59
C GLU A 41 -6.54 -13.37 8.73
N ARG A 42 -6.76 -13.36 7.42
CA ARG A 42 -6.10 -14.29 6.49
C ARG A 42 -4.68 -13.89 6.12
N ARG A 43 -4.36 -12.59 6.22
CA ARG A 43 -3.09 -12.00 5.80
C ARG A 43 -2.72 -12.30 4.34
N ARG A 44 -3.74 -12.41 3.48
CA ARG A 44 -3.61 -12.70 2.04
C ARG A 44 -4.60 -11.84 1.26
N GLY A 45 -4.21 -11.38 0.08
CA GLY A 45 -5.05 -10.56 -0.79
C GLY A 45 -4.30 -9.97 -1.97
N VAL A 46 -4.92 -9.02 -2.65
CA VAL A 46 -4.36 -8.30 -3.80
C VAL A 46 -4.04 -6.84 -3.48
N CYS A 47 -3.55 -6.08 -4.46
CA CYS A 47 -3.16 -4.69 -4.28
C CYS A 47 -4.28 -3.80 -3.71
N GLN A 48 -5.53 -4.04 -4.12
CA GLN A 48 -6.70 -3.36 -3.56
C GLN A 48 -6.80 -3.56 -2.04
N ASP A 49 -6.61 -4.79 -1.57
CA ASP A 49 -6.76 -5.15 -0.17
C ASP A 49 -5.67 -4.49 0.69
N PHE A 50 -4.44 -4.50 0.21
CA PHE A 50 -3.31 -3.88 0.92
C PHE A 50 -3.42 -2.35 0.94
N ALA A 51 -3.88 -1.75 -0.16
CA ALA A 51 -4.17 -0.32 -0.21
C ALA A 51 -5.31 0.05 0.75
N HIS A 52 -6.41 -0.72 0.79
CA HIS A 52 -7.49 -0.50 1.75
C HIS A 52 -7.04 -0.69 3.20
N LEU A 53 -6.20 -1.69 3.48
CA LEU A 53 -5.65 -1.92 4.80
C LEU A 53 -4.82 -0.72 5.27
N MET A 54 -3.85 -0.31 4.45
CA MET A 54 -2.99 0.82 4.76
C MET A 54 -3.81 2.10 4.93
N LEU A 55 -4.78 2.34 4.04
CA LEU A 55 -5.68 3.49 4.10
C LEU A 55 -6.50 3.52 5.39
N ALA A 56 -7.06 2.38 5.80
CA ALA A 56 -7.83 2.26 7.04
C ALA A 56 -6.96 2.54 8.27
N CYS A 57 -5.74 1.99 8.31
CA CYS A 57 -4.78 2.26 9.37
C CYS A 57 -4.44 3.76 9.46
N LEU A 58 -4.15 4.42 8.34
CA LEU A 58 -3.84 5.85 8.32
C LEU A 58 -5.03 6.71 8.76
N ARG A 59 -6.23 6.45 8.22
CA ARG A 59 -7.44 7.20 8.57
C ARG A 59 -7.88 6.99 10.02
N SER A 60 -7.69 5.78 10.58
CA SER A 60 -7.97 5.51 11.99
C SER A 60 -7.11 6.37 12.95
N ARG A 61 -5.99 6.90 12.45
CA ARG A 61 -5.08 7.79 13.18
C ARG A 61 -5.35 9.27 12.91
N GLY A 62 -6.42 9.59 12.17
CA GLY A 62 -6.77 10.96 11.79
C GLY A 62 -5.92 11.53 10.66
N LEU A 63 -5.14 10.71 9.95
CA LEU A 63 -4.31 11.19 8.85
C LEU A 63 -5.14 11.32 7.56
N ALA A 64 -4.94 12.43 6.85
CA ALA A 64 -5.51 12.63 5.53
C ALA A 64 -4.81 11.69 4.53
N ALA A 65 -5.57 10.71 4.05
CA ALA A 65 -5.11 9.69 3.12
C ALA A 65 -6.18 9.38 2.06
N ARG A 66 -5.76 9.13 0.83
CA ARG A 66 -6.62 8.79 -0.31
C ARG A 66 -6.19 7.50 -0.97
N TYR A 67 -7.17 6.74 -1.42
CA TYR A 67 -6.98 5.56 -2.28
C TYR A 67 -6.65 6.03 -3.69
N ILE A 68 -5.65 5.43 -4.32
CA ILE A 68 -5.30 5.67 -5.72
C ILE A 68 -5.49 4.37 -6.50
N SER A 69 -6.13 4.47 -7.66
CA SER A 69 -6.24 3.41 -8.65
C SER A 69 -5.65 3.91 -9.96
N GLY A 70 -4.77 3.12 -10.57
CA GLY A 70 -4.07 3.51 -11.79
C GLY A 70 -3.34 2.34 -12.43
N TYR A 71 -2.27 2.62 -13.14
CA TYR A 71 -1.40 1.60 -13.75
C TYR A 71 0.04 1.88 -13.34
N LEU A 72 0.78 0.83 -13.00
CA LEU A 72 2.22 0.91 -12.74
C LEU A 72 2.98 0.56 -14.02
N LEU A 73 3.44 1.56 -14.76
CA LEU A 73 4.33 1.30 -15.89
C LEU A 73 5.74 1.00 -15.37
N THR A 74 6.14 -0.27 -15.34
CA THR A 74 7.52 -0.63 -14.96
C THR A 74 8.32 -1.05 -16.18
N GLN A 75 9.45 -0.38 -16.42
CA GLN A 75 10.56 -0.93 -17.20
C GLN A 75 11.61 -1.46 -16.21
N PRO A 76 11.54 -2.75 -15.83
CA PRO A 76 12.57 -3.30 -14.96
C PRO A 76 13.94 -3.22 -15.66
N PRO A 77 15.04 -3.04 -14.91
CA PRO A 77 16.39 -3.20 -15.45
C PRO A 77 16.54 -4.56 -16.16
N PRO A 78 17.38 -4.67 -17.20
CA PRO A 78 17.60 -5.93 -17.90
C PRO A 78 17.92 -7.06 -16.91
N GLY A 79 17.10 -8.12 -16.93
CA GLY A 79 17.27 -9.29 -16.05
C GLY A 79 16.49 -9.25 -14.73
N GLN A 80 15.72 -8.20 -14.43
CA GLN A 80 14.84 -8.16 -13.26
C GLN A 80 13.37 -8.45 -13.63
N PRO A 81 12.61 -9.12 -12.74
CA PRO A 81 11.18 -9.30 -12.94
C PRO A 81 10.46 -7.96 -12.86
N ARG A 82 9.33 -7.83 -13.59
CA ARG A 82 8.41 -6.70 -13.43
C ARG A 82 7.83 -6.68 -12.01
N LEU A 83 7.43 -5.51 -11.54
CA LEU A 83 6.68 -5.40 -10.29
C LEU A 83 5.34 -6.11 -10.40
N ILE A 84 4.83 -6.60 -9.27
CA ILE A 84 3.53 -7.27 -9.21
C ILE A 84 2.45 -6.22 -9.53
N GLY A 85 1.59 -6.53 -10.50
CA GLY A 85 0.52 -5.63 -10.95
C GLY A 85 0.94 -4.62 -12.03
N ALA A 86 2.19 -4.63 -12.52
CA ALA A 86 2.66 -3.68 -13.54
C ALA A 86 1.96 -3.80 -14.92
N ASP A 87 1.37 -4.95 -15.23
CA ASP A 87 0.65 -5.21 -16.49
C ASP A 87 -0.89 -5.16 -16.32
N ALA A 88 -1.39 -4.76 -15.15
CA ALA A 88 -2.81 -4.65 -14.81
C ALA A 88 -3.13 -3.32 -14.08
N SER A 89 -4.41 -3.07 -13.78
CA SER A 89 -4.77 -1.97 -12.88
C SER A 89 -4.17 -2.22 -11.48
N HIS A 90 -3.54 -1.21 -10.90
CA HIS A 90 -2.88 -1.27 -9.59
C HIS A 90 -3.49 -0.26 -8.61
N ALA A 91 -3.34 -0.54 -7.32
CA ALA A 91 -3.86 0.28 -6.24
C ALA A 91 -2.81 0.58 -5.17
N TRP A 92 -2.80 1.81 -4.67
CA TRP A 92 -1.88 2.27 -3.62
C TRP A 92 -2.52 3.40 -2.79
N VAL A 93 -1.76 3.97 -1.85
CA VAL A 93 -2.24 5.02 -0.96
C VAL A 93 -1.40 6.28 -1.09
N SER A 94 -2.04 7.43 -1.03
CA SER A 94 -1.37 8.74 -0.95
C SER A 94 -1.71 9.40 0.38
N VAL A 95 -0.71 9.83 1.14
CA VAL A 95 -0.85 10.51 2.45
C VAL A 95 -0.48 11.97 2.32
N PHE A 96 -1.24 12.87 2.97
CA PHE A 96 -0.90 14.29 2.98
C PHE A 96 0.09 14.60 4.10
N CYS A 97 1.25 15.14 3.73
CA CYS A 97 2.25 15.72 4.60
C CYS A 97 2.23 17.25 4.45
N PRO A 98 2.09 18.05 5.54
CA PRO A 98 2.07 19.51 5.43
C PRO A 98 3.29 20.13 4.75
N VAL A 99 4.44 19.45 4.81
CA VAL A 99 5.71 19.94 4.24
C VAL A 99 5.91 19.46 2.80
N SER A 100 5.39 18.29 2.44
CA SER A 100 5.68 17.61 1.16
C SER A 100 4.47 17.50 0.23
N GLY A 101 3.28 17.90 0.68
CA GLY A 101 2.04 17.66 -0.04
C GLY A 101 1.62 16.19 0.02
N TRP A 102 1.04 15.69 -1.08
CA TRP A 102 0.63 14.31 -1.21
C TRP A 102 1.83 13.41 -1.54
N VAL A 103 2.04 12.37 -0.75
CA VAL A 103 3.15 11.41 -0.92
C VAL A 103 2.59 10.01 -1.04
N ASP A 104 3.03 9.28 -2.07
CA ASP A 104 2.48 7.99 -2.46
C ASP A 104 3.28 6.81 -1.86
N PHE A 105 2.55 5.77 -1.47
CA PHE A 105 3.08 4.56 -0.85
C PHE A 105 2.34 3.33 -1.40
N ASP A 106 3.09 2.39 -1.97
CA ASP A 106 2.59 1.11 -2.48
C ASP A 106 2.92 -0.04 -1.51
N PRO A 107 1.95 -0.49 -0.69
CA PRO A 107 2.14 -1.60 0.23
C PRO A 107 2.29 -2.97 -0.46
N THR A 108 1.96 -3.08 -1.75
CA THR A 108 2.08 -4.32 -2.51
C THR A 108 3.52 -4.58 -2.93
N ASN A 109 4.21 -3.54 -3.38
CA ASN A 109 5.57 -3.65 -3.92
C ASN A 109 6.63 -3.02 -2.99
N ASN A 110 6.23 -2.44 -1.86
CA ASN A 110 7.10 -1.74 -0.91
C ASN A 110 7.91 -0.61 -1.54
N VAL A 111 7.26 0.22 -2.34
CA VAL A 111 7.87 1.36 -3.03
C VAL A 111 7.03 2.63 -2.87
N GLN A 112 7.65 3.79 -3.11
CA GLN A 112 6.95 5.04 -3.32
C GLN A 112 6.82 5.27 -4.83
N PRO A 113 5.63 5.14 -5.43
CA PRO A 113 5.42 5.46 -6.84
C PRO A 113 5.78 6.93 -7.12
N ALA A 114 6.37 7.18 -8.29
CA ALA A 114 6.77 8.52 -8.76
C ALA A 114 5.60 9.28 -9.38
#